data_AF-A0A7Z9E4M4-F1
#
_entry.id   AF-A0A7Z9E4M4-F1
#
_cell.length_a   1.000
_cell.length_b   1.000
_cell.length_c   1.000
_cell.angle_alpha   90.00
_cell.angle_beta   90.00
_cell.angle_gamma   90.00
#
_symmetry.space_group_name_H-M   'P 1'
#
loop_
_entity.id
_entity.type
_entity.pdbx_description
1 polymer ?
#
loop_
_entity_poly.entity_id
_entity_poly.type
_entity_poly.pdbx_seq_one_letter_code
_entity_poly.pdbx_strand_id
1 'polypeptide(L)'
;MNLIKIGKELGELHKMQTINLDFHSKARVWLKDSPSIIYPALDIITLDMITKDIQTGLACKPGSRQTALEIIIPVGPRVCYGLLGAEFIPNNLGKLSVEVRVSTENESIFPSSIAAEFDTVKIGLPEEYSQSVIDGIVNSLNNQMIQTLGSGIIKIEQAAHGEISSSKKMFRNIAATVIQLLLLDQVSPQEEVTEIVKTYGLASK
;
A
#
# COMPACT_ATOMS: atom_id res chain seq x y z
N MET A 1 38.98 8.32 -24.35
CA MET A 1 38.70 7.04 -25.03
C MET A 1 39.10 5.93 -24.08
N ASN A 2 38.26 5.06 -23.56
CA ASN A 2 36.82 4.90 -23.61
C ASN A 2 36.45 4.00 -22.43
N LEU A 3 35.34 4.34 -21.76
CA LEU A 3 34.26 3.41 -21.42
C LEU A 3 34.67 2.10 -20.72
N ILE A 4 34.66 2.07 -19.39
CA ILE A 4 34.05 1.01 -18.54
C ILE A 4 34.06 1.59 -17.10
N LYS A 5 33.11 2.48 -16.80
CA LYS A 5 32.81 2.86 -15.40
C LYS A 5 31.38 3.42 -15.24
N ILE A 6 30.46 3.00 -16.11
CA ILE A 6 29.05 3.46 -16.12
C ILE A 6 28.10 2.26 -15.94
N GLY A 7 28.55 1.21 -15.26
CA GLY A 7 27.77 -0.02 -15.07
C GLY A 7 27.48 -0.39 -13.62
N LYS A 8 27.83 0.45 -12.64
CA LYS A 8 27.75 0.10 -11.21
C LYS A 8 26.92 1.05 -10.34
N GLU A 9 26.24 2.04 -10.92
CA GLU A 9 25.40 3.03 -10.21
C GLU A 9 23.95 3.10 -10.73
N LEU A 10 23.43 2.02 -11.30
CA LEU A 10 22.03 1.91 -11.75
C LEU A 10 21.30 0.71 -11.10
N GLY A 11 21.68 0.34 -9.87
CA GLY A 11 21.25 -0.91 -9.24
C GLY A 11 20.67 -0.83 -7.83
N GLU A 12 20.26 0.35 -7.33
CA GLU A 12 19.70 0.47 -5.96
C GLU A 12 18.55 1.48 -5.85
N LEU A 13 17.44 1.29 -6.58
CA LEU A 13 16.27 2.18 -6.45
C LEU A 13 14.91 1.48 -6.39
N HIS A 14 14.88 0.19 -6.06
CA HIS A 14 13.66 -0.57 -5.80
C HIS A 14 13.82 -1.36 -4.51
N LYS A 15 13.74 -0.68 -3.36
CA LYS A 15 14.03 -1.29 -2.06
C LYS A 15 12.80 -1.96 -1.49
N MET A 16 12.39 -3.06 -2.14
CA MET A 16 11.54 -4.04 -1.47
C MET A 16 12.34 -4.62 -0.31
N GLN A 17 11.78 -4.54 0.89
CA GLN A 17 12.36 -5.12 2.10
C GLN A 17 11.41 -6.16 2.70
N THR A 18 11.98 -7.27 3.17
CA THR A 18 11.24 -8.30 3.90
C THR A 18 11.39 -8.08 5.39
N ILE A 19 10.27 -8.09 6.11
CA ILE A 19 10.19 -7.88 7.56
C ILE A 19 9.60 -9.15 8.18
N ASN A 20 10.33 -9.73 9.13
CA ASN A 20 9.78 -10.77 10.00
C ASN A 20 9.06 -10.08 11.17
N LEU A 21 7.73 -10.17 11.19
CA LEU A 21 6.91 -9.45 12.16
C LEU A 21 6.84 -10.21 13.50
N ASP A 22 6.73 -11.54 13.41
CA ASP A 22 6.96 -12.48 14.50
C ASP A 22 7.52 -13.81 13.93
N PHE A 23 7.42 -14.91 14.68
CA PHE A 23 8.06 -16.18 14.31
C PHE A 23 7.54 -16.75 12.97
N HIS A 24 6.29 -16.44 12.60
CA HIS A 24 5.67 -16.98 11.39
C HIS A 24 5.08 -15.91 10.47
N SER A 25 4.78 -14.71 10.98
CA SER A 25 4.22 -13.61 10.20
C SER A 25 5.33 -12.85 9.46
N LYS A 26 5.09 -12.60 8.17
CA LYS A 26 6.05 -11.91 7.30
C LYS A 26 5.35 -10.82 6.51
N ALA A 27 6.09 -9.75 6.23
CA ALA A 27 5.66 -8.72 5.32
C ALA A 27 6.76 -8.41 4.30
N ARG A 28 6.35 -8.00 3.10
CA ARG A 28 7.19 -7.30 2.15
C ARG A 28 6.68 -5.88 2.00
N VAL A 29 7.60 -4.93 2.11
CA VAL A 29 7.30 -3.51 2.00
C VAL A 29 8.09 -2.95 0.83
N TRP A 30 7.39 -2.29 -0.09
CA TRP A 30 8.00 -1.49 -1.15
C TRP A 30 7.90 -0.03 -0.73
N LEU A 31 9.02 0.63 -0.46
CA LEU A 31 9.04 2.07 -0.17
C LEU A 31 9.47 2.83 -1.41
N LYS A 32 8.69 3.86 -1.79
CA LYS A 32 8.86 4.65 -3.01
C LYS A 32 8.81 3.81 -4.29
N ASP A 33 8.11 2.68 -4.20
CA ASP A 33 8.07 1.68 -5.24
C ASP A 33 6.79 0.87 -5.09
N SER A 34 6.53 0.01 -6.06
CA SER A 34 5.39 -0.90 -6.05
C SER A 34 5.77 -2.24 -6.67
N PRO A 35 5.07 -3.32 -6.30
CA PRO A 35 5.20 -4.56 -7.06
C PRO A 35 4.72 -4.32 -8.50
N SER A 36 5.34 -5.02 -9.46
CA SER A 36 4.97 -4.97 -10.87
C SER A 36 3.65 -5.72 -11.15
N ILE A 37 2.58 -5.29 -10.48
CA ILE A 37 1.23 -5.81 -10.57
C ILE A 37 0.36 -4.72 -11.18
N ILE A 38 -0.33 -5.04 -12.26
CA ILE A 38 -1.28 -4.15 -12.92
C ILE A 38 -2.52 -4.98 -13.25
N TYR A 39 -3.70 -4.42 -13.00
CA TYR A 39 -4.96 -5.05 -13.38
C TYR A 39 -5.93 -4.00 -13.95
N PRO A 40 -6.81 -4.39 -14.90
CA PRO A 40 -7.85 -3.51 -15.39
C PRO A 40 -8.85 -3.26 -14.26
N ALA A 41 -9.12 -1.99 -13.96
CA ALA A 41 -10.19 -1.63 -13.02
C ALA A 41 -11.55 -1.78 -13.71
N LEU A 42 -12.47 -2.51 -13.09
CA LEU A 42 -13.88 -2.55 -13.51
C LEU A 42 -14.64 -1.37 -12.96
N ASP A 43 -14.27 -0.97 -11.76
CA ASP A 43 -14.81 0.20 -11.08
C ASP A 43 -13.72 0.96 -10.32
N ILE A 44 -13.95 2.25 -10.10
CA ILE A 44 -13.10 3.12 -9.30
C ILE A 44 -13.98 3.82 -8.27
N ILE A 45 -13.89 3.38 -7.03
CA ILE A 45 -14.60 4.02 -5.93
C ILE A 45 -13.82 5.27 -5.53
N THR A 46 -14.48 6.44 -5.60
CA THR A 46 -13.87 7.72 -5.25
C THR A 46 -14.53 8.31 -4.00
N LEU A 47 -13.71 8.70 -3.04
CA LEU A 47 -14.14 9.43 -1.84
C LEU A 47 -13.37 10.75 -1.72
N ASP A 48 -14.10 11.86 -1.69
CA ASP A 48 -13.52 13.18 -1.45
C ASP A 48 -13.49 13.49 0.06
N MET A 49 -12.31 13.79 0.57
CA MET A 49 -12.10 14.31 1.92
C MET A 49 -11.88 15.82 1.85
N ILE A 50 -12.80 16.57 2.42
CA ILE A 50 -12.73 18.04 2.49
C ILE A 50 -12.41 18.43 3.92
N THR A 51 -11.24 19.04 4.13
CA THR A 51 -10.94 19.72 5.39
C THR A 51 -10.81 21.22 5.14
N LYS A 52 -11.14 22.04 6.13
CA LYS A 52 -10.88 23.48 6.06
C LYS A 52 -9.39 23.71 5.88
N ASP A 53 -9.05 24.62 4.96
CA ASP A 53 -7.68 25.09 4.74
C ASP A 53 -6.67 23.99 4.35
N ILE A 54 -7.04 23.01 3.51
CA ILE A 54 -6.06 22.09 2.92
C ILE A 54 -5.02 22.90 2.17
N GLN A 55 -3.74 22.70 2.49
CA GLN A 55 -2.64 23.34 1.78
C GLN A 55 -2.70 23.01 0.28
N THR A 56 -2.66 24.06 -0.54
CA THR A 56 -2.62 23.98 -2.00
C THR A 56 -1.26 24.48 -2.50
N GLY A 57 -0.78 23.95 -3.64
CA GLY A 57 0.52 24.30 -4.21
C GLY A 57 1.69 23.41 -3.75
N LEU A 58 2.87 23.67 -4.32
CA LEU A 58 4.17 22.99 -4.07
C LEU A 58 4.68 23.04 -2.61
N ALA A 59 3.90 23.60 -1.68
CA ALA A 59 4.15 23.51 -0.23
C ALA A 59 3.97 22.07 0.30
N CYS A 60 3.15 21.27 -0.39
CA CYS A 60 3.11 19.82 -0.22
C CYS A 60 4.40 19.23 -0.78
N LYS A 61 5.10 18.32 -0.06
CA LYS A 61 6.42 17.81 -0.49
C LYS A 61 6.40 17.43 -1.98
N PRO A 62 7.30 18.00 -2.82
CA PRO A 62 7.25 17.79 -4.25
C PRO A 62 7.52 16.33 -4.61
N GLY A 63 6.69 15.78 -5.51
CA GLY A 63 6.82 14.42 -6.05
C GLY A 63 5.70 13.49 -5.63
N SER A 64 5.33 12.55 -6.51
CA SER A 64 4.45 11.46 -6.12
C SER A 64 5.15 10.59 -5.09
N ARG A 65 4.36 10.07 -4.15
CA ARG A 65 4.84 9.07 -3.17
C ARG A 65 4.19 7.76 -3.49
N GLN A 66 4.94 6.67 -3.40
CA GLN A 66 4.40 5.34 -3.63
C GLN A 66 4.84 4.40 -2.51
N THR A 67 3.97 3.49 -2.10
CA THR A 67 4.32 2.42 -1.17
C THR A 67 3.41 1.22 -1.38
N ALA A 68 3.90 0.04 -1.08
CA ALA A 68 3.07 -1.16 -1.06
C ALA A 68 3.43 -2.07 0.11
N LEU A 69 2.44 -2.83 0.55
CA LEU A 69 2.56 -3.83 1.60
C LEU A 69 1.92 -5.13 1.14
N GLU A 70 2.70 -6.19 1.17
CA GLU A 70 2.25 -7.58 1.10
C GLU A 70 2.46 -8.20 2.48
N ILE A 71 1.45 -8.84 3.06
CA ILE A 71 1.54 -9.41 4.40
C ILE A 71 0.88 -10.79 4.47
N ILE A 72 1.53 -11.71 5.20
CA ILE A 72 1.00 -13.01 5.56
C ILE A 72 1.10 -13.21 7.07
N ILE A 73 -0.01 -13.60 7.69
CA ILE A 73 -0.13 -13.80 9.14
C ILE A 73 -0.77 -15.16 9.39
N PRO A 74 -0.03 -16.14 9.90
CA PRO A 74 -0.60 -17.40 10.34
C PRO A 74 -1.52 -17.23 11.57
N VAL A 75 -2.72 -17.80 11.51
CA VAL A 75 -3.74 -17.77 12.57
C VAL A 75 -4.26 -19.18 12.79
N GLY A 76 -3.66 -19.88 13.77
CA GLY A 76 -3.95 -21.30 14.02
C GLY A 76 -3.61 -22.15 12.79
N PRO A 77 -4.51 -23.01 12.28
CA PRO A 77 -4.27 -23.83 11.10
C PRO A 77 -4.48 -23.09 9.77
N ARG A 78 -4.74 -21.77 9.80
CA ARG A 78 -5.02 -20.95 8.61
C ARG A 78 -3.94 -19.89 8.44
N VAL A 79 -3.90 -19.28 7.26
CA VAL A 79 -3.15 -18.05 7.02
C VAL A 79 -4.12 -16.94 6.63
N CYS A 80 -3.76 -15.71 6.99
CA CYS A 80 -4.41 -14.51 6.51
C CYS A 80 -3.44 -13.77 5.59
N TYR A 81 -3.91 -13.31 4.43
CA TYR A 81 -3.06 -12.67 3.43
C TYR A 81 -3.74 -11.47 2.77
N GLY A 82 -2.93 -10.51 2.36
CA GLY A 82 -3.31 -9.51 1.38
C GLY A 82 -2.12 -8.68 0.90
N LEU A 83 -2.32 -8.01 -0.23
CA LEU A 83 -1.40 -7.02 -0.77
C LEU A 83 -2.19 -5.78 -1.18
N LEU A 84 -1.71 -4.59 -0.81
CA LEU A 84 -2.15 -3.31 -1.38
C LEU A 84 -0.95 -2.41 -1.67
N GLY A 85 -1.06 -1.63 -2.74
CA GLY A 85 -0.17 -0.51 -3.03
C GLY A 85 -0.95 0.80 -3.16
N ALA A 86 -0.35 1.88 -2.67
CA ALA A 86 -0.88 3.22 -2.78
C ALA A 86 0.12 4.17 -3.44
N GLU A 87 -0.41 5.09 -4.23
CA GLU A 87 0.31 6.25 -4.76
C GLU A 87 -0.40 7.54 -4.33
N PHE A 88 0.35 8.52 -3.83
CA PHE A 88 -0.14 9.88 -3.63
C PHE A 88 0.33 10.78 -4.77
N ILE A 89 -0.62 11.44 -5.43
CA ILE A 89 -0.38 12.40 -6.50
C ILE A 89 -0.85 13.78 -6.02
N PRO A 90 0.06 14.71 -5.71
CA PRO A 90 -0.32 16.05 -5.26
C PRO A 90 -1.03 16.83 -6.39
N ASN A 91 -1.98 17.67 -6.02
CA ASN A 91 -2.69 18.57 -6.95
C ASN A 91 -3.02 19.91 -6.27
N ASN A 92 -3.72 20.81 -6.96
CA ASN A 92 -4.10 22.14 -6.44
C ASN A 92 -5.62 22.31 -6.32
N LEU A 93 -6.37 21.23 -6.12
CA LEU A 93 -7.84 21.26 -6.11
C LEU A 93 -8.44 21.62 -4.74
N GLY A 94 -7.61 21.79 -3.71
CA GLY A 94 -8.05 22.11 -2.34
C GLY A 94 -8.76 20.95 -1.64
N LYS A 95 -8.55 19.72 -2.11
CA LYS A 95 -9.16 18.50 -1.54
C LYS A 95 -8.19 17.32 -1.59
N LEU A 96 -8.36 16.39 -0.66
CA LEU A 96 -7.72 15.09 -0.70
C LEU A 96 -8.74 14.07 -1.16
N SER A 97 -8.51 13.41 -2.29
CA SER A 97 -9.39 12.34 -2.79
C SER A 97 -8.74 10.98 -2.59
N VAL A 98 -9.56 9.96 -2.35
CA VAL A 98 -9.13 8.55 -2.33
C VAL A 98 -9.79 7.84 -3.50
N GLU A 99 -9.00 7.22 -4.36
CA GLU A 99 -9.45 6.41 -5.50
C GLU A 99 -9.05 4.94 -5.26
N VAL A 100 -10.02 4.03 -5.26
CA VAL A 100 -9.78 2.59 -5.06
C VAL A 100 -10.21 1.83 -6.31
N ARG A 101 -9.24 1.20 -7.00
CA ARG A 101 -9.54 0.34 -8.15
C ARG A 101 -10.05 -1.02 -7.69
N VAL A 102 -11.19 -1.43 -8.22
CA VAL A 102 -11.82 -2.72 -7.95
C VAL A 102 -11.80 -3.57 -9.21
N SER A 103 -11.34 -4.81 -9.08
CA SER A 103 -11.40 -5.82 -10.14
C SER A 103 -10.94 -7.18 -9.64
N THR A 104 -11.57 -8.24 -10.16
CA THR A 104 -11.10 -9.64 -10.04
C THR A 104 -11.10 -10.38 -11.37
N GLU A 105 -11.43 -9.68 -12.48
CA GLU A 105 -11.80 -10.31 -13.75
C GLU A 105 -10.65 -11.05 -14.44
N ASN A 106 -9.40 -10.70 -14.15
CA ASN A 106 -8.27 -11.26 -14.87
C ASN A 106 -7.88 -12.68 -14.43
N GLU A 107 -8.47 -13.21 -13.34
CA GLU A 107 -8.10 -14.48 -12.66
C GLU A 107 -6.59 -14.73 -12.54
N SER A 108 -5.79 -13.68 -12.69
CA SER A 108 -4.36 -13.80 -12.92
C SER A 108 -3.70 -14.10 -11.60
N ILE A 109 -2.98 -15.21 -11.55
CA ILE A 109 -2.28 -15.63 -10.36
C ILE A 109 -1.07 -14.70 -10.15
N PHE A 110 -0.79 -14.35 -8.89
CA PHE A 110 0.43 -13.65 -8.48
C PHE A 110 1.47 -14.68 -7.99
N PRO A 111 2.30 -15.26 -8.88
CA PRO A 111 3.14 -16.42 -8.53
C PRO A 111 4.26 -16.09 -7.55
N SER A 112 4.71 -14.83 -7.50
CA SER A 112 5.76 -14.38 -6.59
C SER A 112 5.24 -14.02 -5.19
N SER A 113 3.96 -14.28 -4.90
CA SER A 113 3.38 -13.96 -3.60
C SER A 113 4.06 -14.72 -2.46
N ILE A 114 4.19 -14.07 -1.30
CA ILE A 114 4.62 -14.75 -0.05
C ILE A 114 3.62 -15.80 0.44
N ALA A 115 2.37 -15.79 -0.05
CA ALA A 115 1.34 -16.74 0.33
C ALA A 115 1.09 -17.84 -0.71
N ALA A 116 1.85 -17.88 -1.81
CA ALA A 116 1.64 -18.83 -2.92
C ALA A 116 1.74 -20.31 -2.50
N GLU A 117 2.44 -20.64 -1.40
CA GLU A 117 2.53 -22.00 -0.86
C GLU A 117 1.28 -22.42 -0.06
N PHE A 118 0.44 -21.47 0.36
CA PHE A 118 -0.68 -21.69 1.27
C PHE A 118 -2.04 -21.43 0.63
N ASP A 119 -2.08 -20.63 -0.43
CA ASP A 119 -3.32 -20.20 -1.09
C ASP A 119 -3.07 -19.86 -2.57
N THR A 120 -4.13 -19.91 -3.38
CA THR A 120 -4.13 -19.33 -4.72
C THR A 120 -4.25 -17.82 -4.59
N VAL A 121 -3.19 -17.09 -4.91
CA VAL A 121 -3.19 -15.63 -4.84
C VAL A 121 -3.55 -15.04 -6.19
N LYS A 122 -4.65 -14.31 -6.26
CA LYS A 122 -5.15 -13.61 -7.44
C LYS A 122 -4.80 -12.12 -7.39
N ILE A 123 -4.43 -11.59 -8.54
CA ILE A 123 -4.21 -10.15 -8.77
C ILE A 123 -5.57 -9.44 -8.81
N GLY A 124 -5.63 -8.27 -8.19
CA GLY A 124 -6.81 -7.41 -8.13
C GLY A 124 -7.43 -7.33 -6.75
N LEU A 125 -8.31 -6.33 -6.58
CA LEU A 125 -9.08 -6.09 -5.37
C LEU A 125 -10.55 -6.48 -5.61
N PRO A 126 -11.06 -7.51 -4.93
CA PRO A 126 -12.49 -7.82 -4.90
C PRO A 126 -13.34 -6.66 -4.38
N GLU A 127 -14.49 -6.46 -5.01
CA GLU A 127 -15.45 -5.41 -4.64
C GLU A 127 -15.86 -5.52 -3.17
N GLU A 128 -16.00 -6.75 -2.67
CA GLU A 128 -16.32 -7.03 -1.27
C GLU A 128 -15.31 -6.48 -0.26
N TYR A 129 -14.07 -6.18 -0.66
CA TYR A 129 -13.04 -5.61 0.22
C TYR A 129 -12.90 -4.10 0.09
N SER A 130 -13.44 -3.50 -0.97
CA SER A 130 -13.26 -2.09 -1.32
C SER A 130 -13.65 -1.13 -0.19
N GLN A 131 -14.83 -1.31 0.42
CA GLN A 131 -15.28 -0.48 1.54
C GLN A 131 -14.35 -0.61 2.75
N SER A 132 -13.78 -1.79 3.00
CA SER A 132 -12.85 -1.97 4.12
C SER A 132 -11.50 -1.29 3.88
N VAL A 133 -11.06 -1.22 2.62
CA VAL A 133 -9.89 -0.41 2.23
C VAL A 133 -10.16 1.07 2.50
N ILE A 134 -11.30 1.59 2.05
CA ILE A 134 -11.70 2.98 2.29
C ILE A 134 -11.76 3.28 3.80
N ASP A 135 -12.43 2.42 4.57
CA ASP A 135 -12.51 2.57 6.03
C ASP A 135 -11.12 2.57 6.67
N GLY A 136 -10.21 1.71 6.21
CA GLY A 136 -8.83 1.65 6.71
C GLY A 136 -8.07 2.96 6.46
N ILE A 137 -8.21 3.52 5.27
CA ILE A 137 -7.60 4.80 4.89
C ILE A 137 -8.17 5.93 5.74
N VAL A 138 -9.49 6.10 5.74
CA VAL A 138 -10.18 7.21 6.41
C VAL A 138 -9.92 7.18 7.92
N ASN A 139 -9.99 6.02 8.56
CA ASN A 139 -9.76 5.91 10.00
C ASN A 139 -8.27 6.11 10.39
N SER A 140 -7.35 5.95 9.45
CA SER A 140 -5.91 6.18 9.67
C SER A 140 -5.49 7.64 9.47
N LEU A 141 -6.31 8.44 8.78
CA LEU A 141 -6.03 9.84 8.50
C LEU A 141 -6.70 10.76 9.53
N ASN A 142 -5.90 11.56 10.21
CA ASN A 142 -6.40 12.68 11.01
C ASN A 142 -6.15 14.02 10.30
N ASN A 143 -6.72 15.11 10.83
CA ASN A 143 -6.58 16.44 10.23
C ASN A 143 -5.12 16.87 10.04
N GLN A 144 -4.22 16.54 10.97
CA GLN A 144 -2.80 16.89 10.85
C GLN A 144 -2.11 16.13 9.71
N MET A 145 -2.43 14.84 9.53
CA MET A 145 -1.91 14.02 8.44
C MET A 145 -2.44 14.48 7.08
N ILE A 146 -3.73 14.84 7.00
CA ILE A 146 -4.33 15.42 5.79
C ILE A 146 -3.62 16.72 5.43
N GLN A 147 -3.33 17.57 6.41
CA GLN A 147 -2.56 18.81 6.18
C GLN A 147 -1.10 18.55 5.77
N THR A 148 -0.52 17.43 6.21
CA THR A 148 0.85 17.03 5.84
C THR A 148 0.94 16.52 4.40
N LEU A 149 -0.08 15.80 3.93
CA LEU A 149 -0.20 15.39 2.52
C LEU A 149 -0.57 16.58 1.63
N GLY A 150 -1.50 17.40 2.11
CA GLY A 150 -2.11 18.49 1.38
C GLY A 150 -3.07 18.02 0.28
N SER A 151 -3.36 18.91 -0.68
CA SER A 151 -4.28 18.62 -1.77
C SER A 151 -3.69 17.57 -2.73
N GLY A 152 -4.50 16.59 -3.12
CA GLY A 152 -4.02 15.49 -3.95
C GLY A 152 -4.99 14.32 -4.06
N ILE A 153 -4.50 13.22 -4.63
CA ILE A 153 -5.24 11.97 -4.80
C ILE A 153 -4.39 10.83 -4.26
N ILE A 154 -4.93 10.05 -3.34
CA ILE A 154 -4.39 8.75 -2.94
C ILE A 154 -5.05 7.69 -3.81
N LYS A 155 -4.27 7.00 -4.64
CA LYS A 155 -4.73 5.94 -5.52
C LYS A 155 -4.31 4.57 -4.99
N ILE A 156 -5.25 3.67 -4.83
CA ILE A 156 -5.00 2.25 -4.57
C ILE A 156 -4.98 1.52 -5.92
N GLU A 157 -3.77 1.20 -6.38
CA GLU A 157 -3.47 0.79 -7.76
C GLU A 157 -3.01 -0.67 -7.86
N GLN A 158 -2.36 -1.17 -6.80
CA GLN A 158 -1.89 -2.55 -6.72
C GLN A 158 -2.69 -3.28 -5.66
N ALA A 159 -3.12 -4.49 -5.99
CA ALA A 159 -3.80 -5.37 -5.06
C ALA A 159 -3.60 -6.82 -5.45
N ALA A 160 -3.53 -7.68 -4.44
CA ALA A 160 -3.68 -9.11 -4.61
C ALA A 160 -4.35 -9.70 -3.37
N HIS A 161 -5.18 -10.70 -3.59
CA HIS A 161 -5.95 -11.40 -2.56
C HIS A 161 -5.76 -12.90 -2.70
N GLY A 162 -5.80 -13.61 -1.58
CA GLY A 162 -5.90 -15.07 -1.58
C GLY A 162 -7.35 -15.49 -1.74
N GLU A 163 -7.61 -16.59 -2.43
CA GLU A 163 -8.97 -17.14 -2.58
C GLU A 163 -9.61 -17.51 -1.25
N ILE A 164 -8.81 -17.94 -0.26
CA ILE A 164 -9.29 -18.42 1.04
C ILE A 164 -8.80 -17.54 2.20
N SER A 165 -7.58 -17.02 2.09
CA SER A 165 -6.84 -16.37 3.16
C SER A 165 -7.10 -14.87 3.30
N SER A 166 -7.75 -14.24 2.32
CA SER A 166 -8.08 -12.82 2.38
C SER A 166 -9.38 -12.53 3.14
N SER A 167 -9.48 -11.31 3.68
CA SER A 167 -10.68 -10.85 4.37
C SER A 167 -10.79 -9.34 4.40
N LYS A 168 -12.02 -8.84 4.60
CA LYS A 168 -12.32 -7.41 4.84
C LYS A 168 -11.43 -6.80 5.93
N LYS A 169 -11.23 -7.52 7.04
CA LYS A 169 -10.41 -7.07 8.16
C LYS A 169 -8.93 -6.92 7.76
N MET A 170 -8.40 -7.88 7.00
CA MET A 170 -7.03 -7.82 6.49
C MET A 170 -6.82 -6.58 5.62
N PHE A 171 -7.70 -6.36 4.64
CA PHE A 171 -7.60 -5.22 3.73
C PHE A 171 -7.76 -3.87 4.45
N ARG A 172 -8.58 -3.79 5.50
CA ARG A 172 -8.65 -2.60 6.38
C ARG A 172 -7.31 -2.28 7.04
N ASN A 173 -6.67 -3.30 7.62
CA ASN A 173 -5.39 -3.14 8.32
C ASN A 173 -4.25 -2.80 7.37
N ILE A 174 -4.17 -3.48 6.22
CA ILE A 174 -3.18 -3.19 5.18
C ILE A 174 -3.35 -1.74 4.70
N ALA A 175 -4.59 -1.32 4.41
CA ALA A 175 -4.86 0.03 3.95
C ALA A 175 -4.40 1.09 4.97
N ALA A 176 -4.74 0.93 6.25
CA ALA A 176 -4.25 1.80 7.31
C ALA A 176 -2.70 1.83 7.36
N THR A 177 -2.06 0.66 7.28
CA THR A 177 -0.60 0.54 7.31
C THR A 177 0.06 1.26 6.13
N VAL A 178 -0.46 1.04 4.91
CA VAL A 178 0.02 1.66 3.67
C VAL A 178 -0.04 3.18 3.75
N ILE A 179 -1.11 3.75 4.33
CA ILE A 179 -1.19 5.21 4.53
C ILE A 179 -0.12 5.72 5.48
N GLN A 180 0.12 5.03 6.61
CA GLN A 180 1.18 5.43 7.54
C GLN A 180 2.56 5.35 6.89
N LEU A 181 2.81 4.32 6.06
CA LEU A 181 4.04 4.20 5.29
C LEU A 181 4.17 5.30 4.22
N LEU A 182 3.07 5.77 3.63
CA LEU A 182 3.05 6.83 2.61
C LEU A 182 3.41 8.21 3.21
N LEU A 183 3.10 8.39 4.49
CA LEU A 183 3.42 9.60 5.25
C LEU A 183 4.90 9.68 5.65
N LEU A 184 5.62 8.55 5.65
CA LEU A 184 7.04 8.50 6.00
C LEU A 184 7.90 9.38 5.09
N ASP A 185 9.00 9.82 5.69
CA ASP A 185 10.00 10.62 4.99
C ASP A 185 10.96 9.75 4.19
N GLN A 186 11.62 10.39 3.24
CA GLN A 186 12.45 9.73 2.25
C GLN A 186 13.63 8.91 2.83
N VAL A 187 13.97 9.09 4.11
CA VAL A 187 15.14 8.51 4.78
C VAL A 187 14.73 7.83 6.09
N SER A 188 13.46 7.45 6.25
CA SER A 188 12.98 6.80 7.47
C SER A 188 13.77 5.53 7.79
N PRO A 189 14.25 5.34 9.03
CA PRO A 189 14.96 4.14 9.46
C PRO A 189 14.13 2.86 9.28
N GLN A 190 14.81 1.73 9.11
CA GLN A 190 14.15 0.43 8.94
C GLN A 190 13.33 0.04 10.19
N GLU A 191 13.76 0.47 11.38
CA GLU A 191 13.07 0.26 12.64
C GLU A 191 11.70 0.93 12.65
N GLU A 192 11.60 2.17 12.16
CA GLU A 192 10.34 2.94 12.08
C GLU A 192 9.34 2.24 11.13
N VAL A 193 9.82 1.79 9.97
CA VAL A 193 8.98 1.03 9.02
C VAL A 193 8.48 -0.27 9.64
N THR A 194 9.36 -0.99 10.34
CA THR A 194 9.00 -2.23 11.02
C THR A 194 7.97 -2.00 12.12
N GLU A 195 8.11 -0.92 12.88
CA GLU A 195 7.17 -0.53 13.94
C GLU A 195 5.79 -0.18 13.38
N ILE A 196 5.72 0.56 12.27
CA ILE A 196 4.45 0.84 11.58
C ILE A 196 3.79 -0.46 11.13
N VAL A 197 4.52 -1.36 10.46
CA VAL A 197 3.92 -2.62 9.98
C VAL A 197 3.47 -3.50 11.14
N LYS A 198 4.21 -3.53 12.26
CA LYS A 198 3.77 -4.26 13.47
C LYS A 198 2.53 -3.62 14.10
N THR A 199 2.49 -2.30 14.21
CA THR A 199 1.41 -1.57 14.89
C THR A 199 0.10 -1.67 14.13
N TYR A 200 0.12 -1.43 12.82
CA TYR A 200 -1.09 -1.34 12.01
C TYR A 200 -1.40 -2.64 11.26
N GLY A 201 -0.37 -3.38 10.83
CA GLY A 201 -0.53 -4.63 10.09
C GLY A 201 -0.96 -5.80 10.99
N LEU A 202 -0.54 -5.80 12.26
CA LEU A 202 -0.91 -6.80 13.26
C LEU A 202 -1.93 -6.30 14.30
N ALA A 203 -2.69 -5.23 14.02
CA ALA A 203 -3.64 -4.58 14.95
C ALA A 203 -4.81 -5.47 15.44
N SER A 204 -4.65 -6.79 15.39
CA SER A 204 -5.64 -7.80 15.73
C SER A 204 -5.07 -9.06 16.39
N LYS A 205 -4.02 -8.92 17.21
CA LYS A 205 -3.88 -9.83 18.36
C LYS A 205 -4.80 -9.37 19.49
#